data_AF-A0A967NXG3-F1
#
_entry.id   AF-A0A967NXG3-F1
#
_cell.length_a   1.000
_cell.length_b   1.000
_cell.length_c   1.000
_cell.angle_alpha   90.00
_cell.angle_beta   90.00
_cell.angle_gamma   90.00
#
_symmetry.space_group_name_H-M   'P 1'
#
loop_
_entity.id
_entity.type
_entity.pdbx_description
1 polymer ?
#
loop_
_entity_poly.entity_id
_entity_poly.type
_entity_poly.pdbx_seq_one_letter_code
_entity_poly.pdbx_strand_id
1 'polypeptide(L)' 'MTRTGNVPRLNEHRPEPYAEINPLDAGHRDIQQDSLVKISRSGSSEPEDCIIVRARISDTQQVGSVF' A
#
# COMPACT_ATOMS: atom_id res chain seq x y z
N MET A 1 -6.58 10.43 -1.04
CA MET A 1 -7.23 10.86 0.22
C MET A 1 -8.23 11.96 -0.09
N THR A 2 -9.52 11.74 0.19
CA THR A 2 -10.55 12.77 0.05
C THR A 2 -10.68 13.56 1.37
N ARG A 3 -11.57 14.56 1.38
CA ARG A 3 -11.80 15.61 2.40
C ARG A 3 -11.72 15.16 3.88
N THR A 4 -11.91 13.88 4.17
CA THR A 4 -11.81 13.26 5.51
C THR A 4 -10.39 13.16 6.07
N GLY A 5 -9.34 13.14 5.23
CA GLY A 5 -7.95 13.08 5.69
C GLY A 5 -7.48 14.33 6.45
N ASN A 6 -8.20 15.45 6.32
CA ASN A 6 -7.91 16.71 7.02
C ASN A 6 -8.61 16.83 8.39
N VAL A 7 -9.40 15.84 8.81
CA VAL A 7 -10.10 15.86 10.09
C VAL A 7 -9.33 14.96 11.08
N PRO A 8 -8.62 15.53 12.07
CA PRO A 8 -7.73 14.77 12.96
C PRO A 8 -8.41 13.59 13.67
N ARG A 9 -9.66 13.78 14.12
CA ARG A 9 -10.45 12.75 14.81
C ARG A 9 -10.80 11.54 13.95
N LEU A 10 -10.81 11.69 12.61
CA LEU A 10 -11.04 10.58 11.67
C LEU A 10 -9.75 9.83 11.34
N ASN A 11 -8.59 10.50 11.47
CA ASN A 11 -7.27 9.87 11.32
C ASN A 11 -6.87 9.02 12.53
N GLU A 12 -7.56 9.16 13.67
CA GLU A 12 -7.34 8.31 14.87
C GLU A 12 -7.65 6.82 14.61
N HIS A 13 -8.51 6.50 13.63
CA HIS A 13 -8.93 5.11 13.41
C HIS A 13 -7.90 4.23 12.69
N ARG A 14 -7.07 4.80 11.80
CA ARG A 14 -5.91 4.14 11.15
C ARG A 14 -4.94 5.21 10.62
N PRO A 15 -3.76 5.39 11.21
CA PRO A 15 -2.91 6.55 10.92
C PRO A 15 -2.18 6.52 9.58
N GLU A 16 -2.10 5.37 8.90
CA GLU A 16 -1.19 5.21 7.76
C GLU A 16 -1.88 4.59 6.53
N PRO A 17 -1.60 5.11 5.31
CA PRO A 17 -1.97 4.42 4.08
C PRO A 17 -1.22 3.09 4.00
N TYR A 18 -1.92 2.05 3.59
CA TYR A 18 -1.36 0.71 3.46
C TYR A 18 -1.64 0.16 2.07
N ALA A 19 -0.82 -0.81 1.68
CA ALA A 19 -1.02 -1.66 0.53
C ALA A 19 -1.33 -3.07 1.02
N GLU A 20 -2.50 -3.61 0.70
CA GLU A 20 -2.80 -5.01 0.96
C GLU A 20 -2.28 -5.89 -0.19
N ILE A 21 -1.47 -6.91 0.15
CA ILE A 21 -0.72 -7.73 -0.80
C ILE A 21 -0.90 -9.21 -0.44
N ASN A 22 -1.10 -10.07 -1.44
CA ASN A 22 -1.16 -11.51 -1.23
C ASN A 22 0.22 -12.09 -0.81
N PRO A 23 0.29 -13.08 0.10
CA PRO A 23 1.54 -13.72 0.52
C PRO A 23 2.41 -14.23 -0.63
N LEU A 24 1.83 -14.72 -1.73
CA LEU A 24 2.57 -15.20 -2.89
C LEU A 24 3.32 -14.04 -3.57
N ASP A 25 2.63 -12.93 -3.82
CA ASP A 25 3.23 -11.75 -4.45
C ASP A 25 4.26 -11.08 -3.54
N ALA A 26 3.98 -11.05 -2.23
CA ALA A 26 4.91 -10.56 -1.23
C ALA A 26 6.20 -11.39 -1.21
N GLY A 27 6.08 -12.73 -1.23
CA GLY A 27 7.22 -13.64 -1.30
C GLY A 27 8.04 -13.49 -2.58
N HIS A 28 7.40 -13.27 -3.74
CA HIS A 28 8.10 -13.02 -5.01
C HIS A 28 8.92 -11.73 -5.01
N ARG A 29 8.58 -10.76 -4.17
CA ARG A 29 9.25 -9.44 -4.09
C ARG A 29 9.99 -9.20 -2.78
N ASP A 30 10.12 -10.23 -1.93
CA ASP A 30 10.73 -10.15 -0.60
C ASP A 30 10.13 -9.03 0.28
N ILE A 31 8.81 -8.83 0.17
CA ILE A 31 8.08 -7.83 0.95
C ILE A 31 7.67 -8.45 2.28
N GLN A 32 8.04 -7.80 3.37
CA GLN A 32 7.69 -8.22 4.72
C GLN A 32 6.46 -7.46 5.24
N GLN A 33 5.76 -8.08 6.19
CA GLN A 33 4.69 -7.45 6.94
C GLN A 33 5.19 -6.14 7.58
N ASP A 34 4.40 -5.07 7.47
CA ASP A 34 4.68 -3.73 8.01
C ASP A 34 5.92 -3.01 7.43
N SER A 35 6.51 -3.56 6.37
CA SER A 35 7.59 -2.87 5.63
C SER A 35 7.06 -1.68 4.82
N LEU A 36 7.92 -0.72 4.49
CA LEU A 36 7.58 0.37 3.58
C LEU A 36 7.72 -0.13 2.14
N VAL A 37 6.68 0.06 1.34
CA VAL A 37 6.66 -0.31 -0.07
C VAL A 37 6.39 0.90 -0.94
N LYS A 38 7.06 0.94 -2.09
CA LYS A 38 6.85 1.93 -3.15
C LYS A 38 5.94 1.31 -4.21
N ILE A 39 4.79 1.92 -4.43
CA ILE A 39 3.89 1.57 -5.55
C ILE A 39 4.10 2.59 -6.66
N SER A 40 4.34 2.10 -7.87
CA SER A 40 4.46 2.91 -9.08
C SER A 40 3.54 2.40 -10.18
N ARG A 41 3.06 3.29 -11.04
CA ARG A 41 2.28 2.89 -12.22
C ARG A 41 3.19 2.20 -13.25
N SER A 42 2.68 1.19 -13.94
CA SER A 42 3.42 0.55 -15.04
C SER A 42 3.57 1.53 -16.21
N GLY A 43 4.80 1.69 -16.71
CA GLY A 43 5.11 2.54 -17.87
C GLY A 43 5.24 4.03 -17.59
N SER A 44 5.17 4.48 -16.32
CA SER A 44 5.57 5.83 -15.95
C SER A 44 7.03 5.85 -15.50
N SER A 45 7.81 6.75 -16.09
CA SER A 45 9.21 7.02 -15.72
C SER A 45 9.31 8.21 -14.75
N GLU A 46 8.18 8.85 -14.45
CA GLU A 46 8.14 10.09 -13.67
C GLU A 46 8.21 9.79 -12.16
N PRO A 47 9.05 10.52 -11.40
CA PRO A 47 9.17 10.33 -9.94
C PRO A 47 7.86 10.60 -9.18
N GLU A 48 6.97 11.39 -9.76
CA GLU A 48 5.70 11.83 -9.15
C GLU A 48 4.60 10.75 -9.20
N ASP A 49 4.77 9.73 -10.05
CA ASP A 49 3.80 8.64 -10.25
C ASP A 49 4.00 7.47 -9.28
N CYS A 50 4.44 7.79 -8.06
CA CYS A 50 4.63 6.79 -7.03
C CYS A 50 4.13 7.23 -5.66
N ILE A 51 3.76 6.26 -4.83
CA ILE A 51 3.36 6.46 -3.45
C ILE A 51 4.12 5.47 -2.55
N ILE A 52 4.47 5.93 -1.34
CA ILE A 52 5.07 5.10 -0.30
C ILE A 52 4.00 4.81 0.75
N VAL A 53 3.77 3.54 1.02
CA VAL A 53 2.74 3.05 1.97
C VAL A 53 3.25 1.86 2.77
N ARG A 54 2.54 1.49 3.83
CA ARG A 54 2.86 0.33 4.68
C ARG A 54 2.35 -0.96 4.04
N ALA A 55 3.16 -2.01 3.98
CA ALA A 55 2.74 -3.31 3.47
C ALA A 55 1.89 -4.07 4.50
N ARG A 56 0.75 -4.60 4.06
CA ARG A 56 -0.10 -5.51 4.81
C ARG A 56 -0.27 -6.80 4.03
N ILE A 57 0.34 -7.88 4.52
CA ILE A 57 0.22 -9.19 3.91
C ILE A 57 -1.10 -9.81 4.36
N SER A 58 -1.94 -10.21 3.41
CA SER A 58 -3.22 -10.85 3.68
C SER A 58 -3.53 -11.93 2.65
N ASP A 59 -3.91 -13.12 3.11
CA ASP A 59 -4.32 -14.24 2.26
C ASP A 59 -5.69 -14.02 1.61
N THR A 60 -6.48 -13.06 2.11
CA THR A 60 -7.75 -12.63 1.51
C THR A 60 -7.58 -11.79 0.26
N GLN A 61 -6.38 -11.21 0.05
CA GLN A 61 -6.11 -10.37 -1.10
C GLN A 61 -5.91 -11.23 -2.35
N GLN A 62 -6.46 -10.78 -3.49
CA GLN A 62 -6.32 -11.50 -4.75
C GLN A 62 -4.87 -11.43 -5.27
N VAL A 63 -4.33 -12.58 -5.69
CA VAL A 63 -3.01 -12.68 -6.33
C VAL A 63 -2.94 -11.80 -7.58
N GLY A 64 -1.85 -11.06 -7.74
CA GLY A 64 -1.61 -10.12 -8.84
C GLY A 64 -2.29 -8.76 -8.66
N SER A 65 -3.02 -8.55 -7.56
CA SER A 65 -3.73 -7.32 -7.24
C SER A 65 -3.23 -6.69 -5.94
N VAL A 66 -3.23 -5.36 -5.89
CA VAL A 66 -2.91 -4.58 -4.68
C VAL A 66 -4.11 -3.70 -4.36
N PHE A 67 -4.48 -3.65 -3.07
CA PHE A 67 -5.51 -2.75 -2.56
C PHE A 67 -4.84 -1.56 -1.86
#